data_AF-A0A419E6L8-F1
#
_entry.id   AF-A0A419E6L8-F1
#
_cell.length_a   1.000
_cell.length_b   1.000
_cell.length_c   1.000
_cell.angle_alpha   90.00
_cell.angle_beta   90.00
_cell.angle_gamma   90.00
#
_symmetry.space_group_name_H-M   'P 1'
#
loop_
_entity.id
_entity.type
_entity.pdbx_description
1 polymer ?
#
loop_
_entity_poly.entity_id
_entity_poly.type
_entity_poly.pdbx_seq_one_letter_code
_entity_poly.pdbx_strand_id
1 'polypeptide(L)'
;MDIRKVLEYALQREYEGKRFFEQNATRLQNAAAVGAFKAIAEEEQRHIEFIQAQLDALSGTNSPAPELPAAGFFADRAEGESIADTVAESMVADLPVLRMAYLIERDFSEFYTQAASKAEGEAKKTLEMLAHWEAGHERLFKSMHDKAFENYSGMPWGG
;
A
#
# COMPACT_ATOMS: atom_id res chain seq x y z
N MET A 1 -12.81 -11.24 -20.05
CA MET A 1 -11.58 -10.62 -19.53
C MET A 1 -10.51 -11.70 -19.45
N ASP A 2 -9.28 -11.44 -19.89
CA ASP A 2 -8.18 -12.39 -19.71
C ASP A 2 -7.58 -12.20 -18.31
N ILE A 3 -8.00 -13.03 -17.35
CA ILE A 3 -7.62 -12.88 -15.95
C ILE A 3 -6.12 -13.04 -15.74
N ARG A 4 -5.45 -13.89 -16.53
CA ARG A 4 -4.00 -14.08 -16.41
C ARG A 4 -3.28 -12.77 -16.68
N LYS A 5 -3.64 -12.06 -17.75
CA LYS A 5 -3.04 -10.75 -18.07
C LYS A 5 -3.31 -9.69 -17.02
N VAL A 6 -4.49 -9.72 -16.38
CA VAL A 6 -4.81 -8.81 -15.28
C VAL A 6 -3.92 -9.07 -14.07
N LEU A 7 -3.72 -10.34 -13.72
CA LEU A 7 -2.86 -10.74 -12.60
C LEU A 7 -1.37 -10.55 -12.90
N GLU A 8 -0.92 -10.74 -14.14
CA GLU A 8 0.45 -10.41 -14.57
C GLU A 8 0.72 -8.91 -14.46
N TYR A 9 -0.24 -8.09 -14.87
CA TYR A 9 -0.15 -6.64 -14.70
C TYR A 9 -0.15 -6.25 -13.22
N ALA A 10 -1.05 -6.82 -12.42
CA ALA A 10 -1.11 -6.63 -10.97
C ALA A 10 0.23 -6.96 -10.31
N LEU A 11 0.81 -8.12 -10.62
CA LEU A 11 2.10 -8.55 -10.12
C LEU A 11 3.21 -7.53 -10.40
N GLN A 12 3.24 -6.97 -11.62
CA GLN A 12 4.19 -5.91 -11.97
C GLN A 12 3.97 -4.65 -11.11
N ARG A 13 2.72 -4.27 -10.85
CA ARG A 13 2.40 -3.11 -10.01
C ARG A 13 2.87 -3.30 -8.57
N GLU A 14 2.70 -4.48 -7.99
CA GLU A 14 3.18 -4.74 -6.61
C GLU A 14 4.72 -4.70 -6.53
N TYR A 15 5.43 -5.19 -7.56
CA TYR A 15 6.89 -5.01 -7.63
C TYR A 15 7.30 -3.53 -7.71
N GLU A 16 6.56 -2.72 -8.47
CA GLU A 16 6.78 -1.28 -8.58
C GLU A 16 6.49 -0.56 -7.24
N GLY A 17 5.37 -0.90 -6.59
CA GLY A 17 4.96 -0.40 -5.27
C GLY A 17 5.97 -0.76 -4.19
N LYS A 18 6.30 -2.05 -4.06
CA LYS A 18 7.35 -2.54 -3.14
C LYS A 18 8.64 -1.77 -3.28
N ARG A 19 9.14 -1.65 -4.52
CA ARG A 19 10.39 -0.92 -4.80
C ARG A 19 10.27 0.55 -4.43
N PHE A 20 9.15 1.20 -4.72
CA PHE A 20 8.91 2.58 -4.33
C PHE A 20 9.02 2.74 -2.80
N PHE A 21 8.37 1.86 -2.04
CA PHE A 21 8.39 1.90 -0.58
C PHE A 21 9.78 1.63 -0.01
N GLU A 22 10.48 0.58 -0.48
CA GLU A 22 11.84 0.26 -0.05
C GLU A 22 12.82 1.41 -0.31
N GLN A 23 12.75 2.02 -1.49
CA GLN A 23 13.66 3.10 -1.88
C GLN A 23 13.41 4.36 -1.05
N ASN A 24 12.15 4.73 -0.82
CA ASN A 24 11.83 5.95 -0.07
C ASN A 24 12.01 5.77 1.44
N ALA A 25 11.84 4.56 1.99
CA ALA A 25 12.15 4.26 3.39
C ALA A 25 13.60 4.63 3.79
N THR A 26 14.54 4.64 2.84
CA THR A 26 15.94 5.03 3.11
C THR A 26 16.20 6.54 3.06
N ARG A 27 15.23 7.34 2.61
CA ARG A 27 15.38 8.76 2.29
C ARG A 27 14.50 9.68 3.14
N LEU A 28 13.42 9.14 3.69
CA LEU A 28 12.51 9.84 4.58
C LEU A 28 13.24 10.29 5.85
N GLN A 29 12.86 11.47 6.35
CA GLN A 29 13.49 12.07 7.53
C GLN A 29 12.74 11.71 8.82
N ASN A 30 11.44 11.39 8.71
CA ASN A 30 10.64 11.01 9.85
C ASN A 30 10.68 9.49 10.11
N ALA A 31 11.03 9.09 11.33
CA ALA A 31 11.15 7.69 11.71
C ALA A 31 9.81 6.91 11.62
N ALA A 32 8.68 7.56 11.91
CA ALA A 32 7.36 6.93 11.76
C ALA A 32 7.03 6.70 10.27
N ALA A 33 7.35 7.67 9.40
CA ALA A 33 7.21 7.50 7.95
C ALA A 33 8.12 6.39 7.40
N VAL A 34 9.38 6.30 7.89
CA VAL A 34 10.29 5.20 7.55
C VAL A 34 9.70 3.84 7.97
N GLY A 35 9.16 3.76 9.19
CA GLY A 35 8.51 2.55 9.71
C GLY A 35 7.33 2.12 8.84
N ALA A 36 6.41 3.05 8.56
CA ALA A 36 5.26 2.80 7.69
C ALA A 36 5.68 2.32 6.29
N PHE A 37 6.66 2.96 5.65
CA PHE A 37 7.13 2.54 4.32
C PHE A 37 7.76 1.15 4.35
N LYS A 38 8.50 0.78 5.40
CA LYS A 38 9.03 -0.59 5.54
C LYS A 38 7.93 -1.61 5.73
N ALA A 39 6.94 -1.31 6.57
CA ALA A 39 5.81 -2.20 6.82
C ALA A 39 5.01 -2.47 5.54
N ILE A 40 4.75 -1.43 4.73
CA ILE A 40 4.07 -1.59 3.45
C ILE A 40 4.95 -2.34 2.44
N ALA A 41 6.25 -2.07 2.36
CA ALA A 41 7.14 -2.87 1.49
C ALA A 41 7.13 -4.38 1.80
N GLU A 42 7.02 -4.75 3.08
CA GLU A 42 6.85 -6.14 3.50
C GLU A 42 5.46 -6.70 3.13
N GLU A 43 4.44 -5.84 3.08
CA GLU A 43 3.08 -6.20 2.65
C GLU A 43 2.98 -6.42 1.16
N GLU A 44 3.58 -5.55 0.36
CA GLU A 44 3.67 -5.73 -1.08
C GLU A 44 4.37 -7.03 -1.45
N GLN A 45 5.36 -7.46 -0.67
CA GLN A 45 5.99 -8.77 -0.86
C GLN A 45 4.98 -9.92 -0.66
N ARG A 46 4.07 -9.80 0.31
CA ARG A 46 3.00 -10.78 0.51
C ARG A 46 1.97 -10.73 -0.64
N HIS A 47 1.66 -9.54 -1.16
CA HIS A 47 0.79 -9.39 -2.33
C HIS A 47 1.40 -10.06 -3.57
N ILE A 48 2.69 -9.84 -3.83
CA ILE A 48 3.46 -10.50 -4.89
C ILE A 48 3.36 -12.02 -4.79
N GLU A 49 3.64 -12.58 -3.61
CA GLU A 49 3.60 -14.02 -3.38
C GLU A 49 2.19 -14.59 -3.61
N PHE A 50 1.17 -13.86 -3.17
CA PHE A 50 -0.22 -14.23 -3.35
C PHE A 50 -0.63 -14.23 -4.82
N ILE A 51 -0.35 -13.15 -5.56
CA ILE A 51 -0.68 -13.04 -6.98
C ILE A 51 0.07 -14.10 -7.79
N GLN A 52 1.34 -14.37 -7.46
CA GLN A 52 2.13 -15.43 -8.10
C GLN A 52 1.48 -16.81 -7.88
N ALA A 53 1.03 -17.12 -6.66
CA ALA A 53 0.33 -18.37 -6.38
C ALA A 53 -0.96 -18.51 -7.20
N GLN A 54 -1.71 -17.42 -7.41
CA GLN A 54 -2.91 -17.42 -8.25
C GLN A 54 -2.57 -17.66 -9.74
N LEU A 55 -1.49 -17.05 -10.24
CA LEU A 55 -1.00 -17.27 -11.61
C LEU A 55 -0.54 -18.71 -11.84
N ASP A 56 0.12 -19.32 -10.85
CA ASP A 56 0.58 -20.70 -10.90
C ASP A 56 -0.60 -21.68 -10.89
N ALA A 57 -1.63 -21.41 -10.08
CA ALA A 57 -2.86 -22.19 -10.05
C ALA A 57 -3.62 -22.15 -11.39
N LEU A 58 -3.67 -20.98 -12.03
CA LEU A 58 -4.22 -20.82 -13.39
C LEU A 58 -3.42 -21.57 -14.46
N SER A 59 -2.17 -21.92 -14.17
CA SER A 59 -1.27 -22.64 -15.08
C SER A 59 -1.28 -24.16 -14.86
N GLY A 60 -2.11 -24.67 -13.94
CA GLY A 60 -2.30 -26.10 -13.66
C GLY A 60 -1.40 -26.66 -12.55
N THR A 61 -0.62 -25.81 -11.88
CA THR A 61 0.19 -26.17 -10.72
C THR A 61 -0.53 -25.74 -9.45
N ASN A 62 -1.08 -26.70 -8.70
CA ASN A 62 -1.74 -26.46 -7.40
C ASN A 62 -0.72 -26.00 -6.36
N SER A 63 -0.48 -24.69 -6.27
CA SER A 63 0.17 -24.06 -5.13
C SER A 63 -0.91 -23.59 -4.14
N PRO A 64 -0.85 -23.98 -2.84
CA PRO A 64 -1.75 -23.42 -1.85
C PRO A 64 -1.50 -21.92 -1.70
N ALA A 65 -2.57 -21.12 -1.74
CA ALA A 65 -2.47 -19.69 -1.50
C ALA A 65 -2.13 -19.42 -0.03
N PRO A 66 -1.26 -18.44 0.29
CA PRO A 66 -0.99 -18.06 1.67
C PRO A 66 -2.24 -17.48 2.33
N GLU A 67 -2.47 -17.81 3.61
CA GLU A 67 -3.47 -17.13 4.43
C GLU A 67 -2.96 -15.71 4.77
N LEU A 68 -3.73 -14.70 4.38
CA LEU A 68 -3.33 -13.30 4.52
C LEU A 68 -4.12 -12.58 5.62
N PRO A 69 -3.48 -11.64 6.34
CA PRO A 69 -4.16 -10.87 7.37
C PRO A 69 -5.25 -9.94 6.81
N ALA A 70 -6.20 -9.58 7.68
CA ALA A 70 -7.25 -8.64 7.33
C ALA A 70 -6.69 -7.24 7.04
N ALA A 71 -7.28 -6.51 6.09
CA ALA A 71 -6.78 -5.21 5.61
C ALA A 71 -6.56 -4.13 6.69
N GLY A 72 -7.32 -4.17 7.79
CA GLY A 72 -7.14 -3.22 8.90
C GLY A 72 -5.91 -3.51 9.76
N PHE A 73 -5.46 -4.77 9.79
CA PHE A 73 -4.39 -5.21 10.68
C PHE A 73 -3.07 -4.46 10.46
N PHE A 74 -2.78 -4.11 9.21
CA PHE A 74 -1.52 -3.47 8.85
C PHE A 74 -1.54 -1.96 9.03
N ALA A 75 -2.65 -1.30 8.68
CA ALA A 75 -2.87 0.10 8.99
C ALA A 75 -2.80 0.33 10.51
N ASP A 76 -3.45 -0.53 11.30
CA ASP A 76 -3.44 -0.47 12.76
C ASP A 76 -2.02 -0.65 13.32
N ARG A 77 -1.21 -1.53 12.71
CA ARG A 77 0.18 -1.75 13.11
C ARG A 77 1.06 -0.54 12.83
N ALA A 78 0.97 0.05 11.64
CA ALA A 78 1.75 1.24 11.28
C ALA A 78 1.37 2.44 12.15
N GLU A 79 0.07 2.61 12.46
CA GLU A 79 -0.40 3.65 13.39
C GLU A 79 0.04 3.36 14.84
N GLY A 80 0.01 2.10 15.28
CA GLY A 80 0.43 1.70 16.63
C GLY A 80 1.94 1.82 16.87
N GLU A 81 2.77 1.58 15.85
CA GLU A 81 4.23 1.81 15.91
C GLU A 81 4.58 3.31 15.86
N SER A 82 3.65 4.19 15.44
CA SER A 82 3.83 5.65 15.42
C SER A 82 3.78 6.31 16.82
N ILE A 83 3.61 5.54 17.91
CA ILE A 83 3.44 6.06 19.26
C ILE A 83 4.79 6.22 19.96
N ALA A 84 5.53 7.26 19.57
CA ALA A 84 6.49 7.93 20.44
C ALA A 84 6.78 9.34 19.89
N ASP A 85 6.01 10.31 20.36
CA ASP A 85 6.11 11.77 20.17
C ASP A 85 7.54 12.32 20.17
N THR A 86 8.27 12.21 19.05
CA THR A 86 9.56 12.88 18.94
C THR A 86 9.74 13.47 17.55
N VAL A 87 9.62 14.80 17.53
CA VAL A 87 10.08 15.74 16.50
C VAL A 87 9.12 15.95 15.33
N ALA A 88 8.11 16.79 15.58
CA ALA A 88 7.24 17.41 14.58
C ALA A 88 7.98 18.28 13.54
N GLU A 89 9.30 18.45 13.62
CA GLU A 89 10.07 19.30 12.71
C GLU A 89 10.48 18.61 11.39
N SER A 90 10.36 17.27 11.25
CA SER A 90 10.89 16.56 10.06
C SER A 90 9.88 16.07 9.01
N MET A 91 8.57 16.06 9.30
CA MET A 91 7.56 15.52 8.34
C MET A 91 7.24 16.46 7.16
N VAL A 92 7.54 17.75 7.25
CA VAL A 92 7.28 18.72 6.17
C VAL A 92 8.03 18.35 4.89
N ALA A 93 9.28 17.89 5.03
CA ALA A 93 10.10 17.45 3.90
C ALA A 93 9.55 16.17 3.23
N ASP A 94 8.85 15.34 4.00
CA ASP A 94 8.30 14.07 3.56
C ASP A 94 6.88 14.21 2.94
N LEU A 95 6.23 15.38 3.07
CA LEU A 95 4.88 15.63 2.55
C LEU A 95 4.70 15.24 1.07
N PRO A 96 5.60 15.61 0.12
CA PRO A 96 5.44 15.20 -1.27
C PRO A 96 5.51 13.68 -1.44
N VAL A 97 6.34 12.99 -0.65
CA VAL A 97 6.52 11.53 -0.72
C VAL A 97 5.30 10.81 -0.14
N LEU A 98 4.78 11.28 0.99
CA LEU A 98 3.52 10.78 1.56
C LEU A 98 2.34 11.02 0.62
N ARG A 99 2.33 12.17 -0.07
CA ARG A 99 1.33 12.46 -1.09
C ARG A 99 1.39 11.48 -2.26
N MET A 100 2.60 11.21 -2.74
CA MET A 100 2.79 10.23 -3.81
C MET A 100 2.38 8.83 -3.36
N ALA A 101 2.69 8.44 -2.13
CA ALA A 101 2.29 7.14 -1.58
C ALA A 101 0.78 6.95 -1.64
N TYR A 102 -0.04 7.81 -0.99
CA TYR A 102 -1.49 7.58 -1.01
C TYR A 102 -2.11 7.66 -2.42
N LEU A 103 -1.51 8.40 -3.36
CA LEU A 103 -1.99 8.44 -4.74
C LEU A 103 -1.70 7.13 -5.49
N ILE A 104 -0.54 6.52 -5.26
CA ILE A 104 -0.19 5.21 -5.82
C ILE A 104 -1.18 4.15 -5.32
N GLU A 105 -1.38 4.08 -4.00
CA GLU A 105 -2.31 3.13 -3.38
C GLU A 105 -3.74 3.32 -3.89
N ARG A 106 -4.18 4.57 -4.04
CA ARG A 106 -5.51 4.86 -4.61
C ARG A 106 -5.61 4.37 -6.05
N ASP A 107 -4.61 4.63 -6.87
CA ASP A 107 -4.59 4.18 -8.27
C ASP A 107 -4.64 2.63 -8.35
N PHE A 108 -4.00 1.92 -7.41
CA PHE A 108 -4.05 0.46 -7.32
C PHE A 108 -5.43 -0.03 -6.86
N SER A 109 -5.99 0.57 -5.81
CA SER A 109 -7.34 0.25 -5.32
C SER A 109 -8.40 0.44 -6.41
N GLU A 110 -8.33 1.55 -7.15
CA GLU A 110 -9.21 1.82 -8.29
C GLU A 110 -9.02 0.81 -9.42
N PHE A 111 -7.77 0.47 -9.75
CA PHE A 111 -7.46 -0.55 -10.75
C PHE A 111 -8.09 -1.90 -10.39
N TYR A 112 -7.86 -2.37 -9.17
CA TYR A 112 -8.39 -3.65 -8.70
C TYR A 112 -9.91 -3.67 -8.61
N THR A 113 -10.53 -2.58 -8.14
CA THR A 113 -11.99 -2.42 -8.13
C THR A 113 -12.58 -2.53 -9.54
N GLN A 114 -11.96 -1.86 -10.52
CA GLN A 114 -12.40 -1.91 -11.91
C GLN A 114 -12.19 -3.30 -12.52
N ALA A 115 -11.08 -3.96 -12.22
CA ALA A 115 -10.81 -5.32 -12.69
C ALA A 115 -11.80 -6.32 -12.10
N ALA A 116 -12.08 -6.24 -10.79
CA ALA A 116 -13.06 -7.06 -10.08
C ALA A 116 -14.47 -6.93 -10.67
N SER A 117 -14.88 -5.72 -11.06
CA SER A 117 -16.20 -5.48 -11.68
C SER A 117 -16.41 -6.24 -13.00
N LYS A 118 -15.33 -6.68 -13.65
CA LYS A 118 -15.31 -7.41 -14.94
C LYS A 118 -14.92 -8.88 -14.77
N ALA A 119 -14.70 -9.33 -13.53
CA ALA A 119 -14.31 -10.69 -13.16
C ALA A 119 -15.49 -11.47 -12.58
N GLU A 120 -15.35 -12.79 -12.54
CA GLU A 120 -16.31 -13.70 -11.91
C GLU A 120 -15.58 -14.77 -11.08
N GLY A 121 -16.31 -15.44 -10.19
CA GLY A 121 -15.80 -16.55 -9.38
C GLY A 121 -14.66 -16.14 -8.43
N GLU A 122 -13.68 -17.02 -8.26
CA GLU A 122 -12.53 -16.80 -7.37
C GLU A 122 -11.68 -15.59 -7.79
N ALA A 123 -11.53 -15.37 -9.10
CA ALA A 123 -10.79 -14.22 -9.62
C ALA A 123 -11.38 -12.87 -9.16
N LYS A 124 -12.71 -12.76 -9.12
CA LYS A 124 -13.37 -11.57 -8.60
C LYS A 124 -13.05 -11.34 -7.14
N LYS A 125 -13.15 -12.39 -6.30
CA LYS A 125 -12.87 -12.30 -4.86
C LYS A 125 -11.42 -11.87 -4.61
N THR A 126 -10.47 -12.44 -5.35
CA THR A 126 -9.05 -12.08 -5.29
C THR A 126 -8.84 -10.58 -5.56
N LEU A 127 -9.45 -10.06 -6.63
CA LEU A 127 -9.32 -8.65 -7.01
C LEU A 127 -10.05 -7.70 -6.03
N GLU A 128 -11.20 -8.08 -5.50
CA GLU A 128 -11.90 -7.32 -4.45
C GLU A 128 -11.09 -7.24 -3.16
N MET A 129 -10.41 -8.33 -2.80
CA MET A 129 -9.53 -8.38 -1.64
C MET A 129 -8.31 -7.48 -1.82
N LEU A 130 -7.61 -7.56 -2.96
CA LEU A 130 -6.51 -6.65 -3.30
C LEU A 130 -6.97 -5.18 -3.23
N ALA A 131 -8.10 -4.84 -3.88
CA ALA A 131 -8.65 -3.48 -3.83
C ALA A 131 -8.88 -2.96 -2.40
N HIS A 132 -9.28 -3.85 -1.49
CA HIS A 132 -9.53 -3.51 -0.09
C HIS A 132 -8.24 -3.26 0.70
N TRP A 133 -7.17 -4.02 0.44
CA TRP A 133 -5.84 -3.79 1.03
C TRP A 133 -5.28 -2.44 0.61
N GLU A 134 -5.26 -2.17 -0.71
CA GLU A 134 -4.78 -0.90 -1.25
C GLU A 134 -5.56 0.30 -0.70
N ALA A 135 -6.89 0.17 -0.54
CA ALA A 135 -7.70 1.21 0.10
C ALA A 135 -7.30 1.44 1.58
N GLY A 136 -6.84 0.39 2.27
CA GLY A 136 -6.28 0.48 3.62
C GLY A 136 -4.99 1.30 3.66
N HIS A 137 -4.06 1.00 2.75
CA HIS A 137 -2.81 1.74 2.62
C HIS A 137 -3.04 3.21 2.24
N GLU A 138 -3.96 3.48 1.31
CA GLU A 138 -4.37 4.84 0.94
C GLU A 138 -4.77 5.64 2.18
N ARG A 139 -5.66 5.07 3.01
CA ARG A 139 -6.15 5.74 4.23
C ARG A 139 -5.01 6.02 5.22
N LEU A 140 -4.10 5.05 5.41
CA LEU A 140 -2.93 5.20 6.27
C LEU A 140 -2.06 6.38 5.81
N PHE A 141 -1.62 6.38 4.55
CA PHE A 141 -0.72 7.42 4.05
C PHE A 141 -1.41 8.79 3.93
N LYS A 142 -2.71 8.82 3.62
CA LYS A 142 -3.49 10.05 3.65
C LYS A 142 -3.59 10.63 5.06
N SER A 143 -3.84 9.79 6.07
CA SER A 143 -3.85 10.19 7.49
C SER A 143 -2.49 10.76 7.92
N MET A 144 -1.38 10.11 7.55
CA MET A 144 -0.03 10.61 7.84
C MET A 144 0.27 11.94 7.14
N HIS A 145 -0.11 12.06 5.86
CA HIS A 145 0.03 13.30 5.09
C HIS A 145 -0.77 14.44 5.70
N ASP A 146 -2.05 14.21 6.00
CA ASP A 146 -2.94 15.25 6.51
C ASP A 146 -2.49 15.76 7.88
N LYS A 147 -2.06 14.86 8.77
CA LYS A 147 -1.46 15.24 10.08
C LYS A 147 -0.20 16.08 9.90
N ALA A 148 0.69 15.68 9.00
CA ALA A 148 1.91 16.44 8.71
C ALA A 148 1.60 17.82 8.10
N PHE A 149 0.58 17.90 7.24
CA PHE A 149 0.16 19.13 6.60
C PHE A 149 -0.53 20.09 7.58
N GLU A 150 -1.40 19.57 8.45
CA GLU A 150 -2.05 20.35 9.50
C GLU A 150 -1.01 20.99 10.43
N ASN A 151 -0.04 20.19 10.90
CA ASN A 151 1.07 20.68 11.71
C ASN A 151 1.85 21.80 11.00
N TYR A 152 2.14 21.64 9.71
CA TYR A 152 2.79 22.69 8.91
C TYR A 152 1.93 23.96 8.80
N SER A 153 0.64 23.81 8.46
CA SER A 153 -0.28 24.93 8.25
C SER A 153 -0.59 25.71 9.53
N GLY A 154 -0.46 25.08 10.70
CA GLY A 154 -0.62 25.71 12.01
C GLY A 154 0.64 26.41 12.54
N MET A 155 1.79 26.29 11.86
CA MET A 155 3.00 27.01 12.26
C MET A 155 2.84 28.53 12.03
N PRO A 156 3.47 29.40 12.84
CA PRO A 156 3.26 30.86 12.81
C PRO A 156 3.65 31.59 11.50
N TRP A 157 4.08 30.88 10.46
CA TRP A 157 4.78 31.45 9.30
C TRP A 157 4.01 31.31 7.98
N GLY A 158 2.87 32.00 7.91
CA GLY A 158 2.55 32.75 6.70
C GLY A 158 3.31 34.07 6.71
N GLY A 159 4.61 34.05 6.37
CA GLY A 159 5.50 35.22 6.33
C GLY A 159 6.89 34.87 5.86
#